data_AF-A0ABD0RIQ0-F1
#
_entry.id   AF-A0ABD0RIQ0-F1
#
_cell.length_a   1.000
_cell.length_b   1.000
_cell.length_c   1.000
_cell.angle_alpha   90.00
_cell.angle_beta   90.00
_cell.angle_gamma   90.00
#
_symmetry.space_group_name_H-M   'P 1'
#
loop_
_entity.id
_entity.type
_entity.pdbx_description
1 polymer ?
#
loop_
_entity_poly.entity_id
_entity_poly.type
_entity_poly.pdbx_seq_one_letter_code
_entity_poly.pdbx_strand_id
1 'polypeptide(L)' 'LIVCGLGKIDINDWKSNTRLKHCTPDSNIVKWFWRAVESYDEERRARLLQFVTGSSRVPLQGFKALQ' A
#
# COMPACT_ATOMS: atom_id res chain seq x y z
N LEU A 1 -3.89 17.23 -4.26
CA LEU A 1 -4.87 16.17 -3.95
C LEU A 1 -5.86 16.75 -2.96
N ILE A 2 -6.91 17.40 -3.47
CA ILE A 2 -7.95 18.06 -2.69
C ILE A 2 -9.25 17.43 -3.23
N VAL A 3 -10.25 17.16 -2.39
CA VAL A 3 -11.62 16.69 -2.72
C VAL A 3 -11.96 15.20 -2.47
N CYS A 4 -11.05 14.29 -2.11
CA CYS A 4 -11.48 12.96 -1.62
C CYS A 4 -10.76 12.60 -0.34
N GLY A 5 -11.51 12.46 0.75
CA GLY A 5 -11.00 12.09 2.06
C GLY A 5 -10.08 10.89 1.92
N LEU A 6 -8.85 11.04 2.41
CA LEU A 6 -7.91 9.95 2.54
C LEU A 6 -8.55 8.94 3.49
N GLY A 7 -9.21 7.93 2.93
CA GLY A 7 -9.62 6.77 3.72
C GLY A 7 -8.36 6.20 4.34
N LYS A 8 -8.35 6.02 5.67
CA LYS A 8 -7.20 5.47 6.39
C LYS A 8 -6.70 4.23 5.67
N ILE A 9 -5.48 4.30 5.13
CA ILE A 9 -4.85 3.16 4.46
C ILE A 9 -4.40 2.19 5.55
N ASP A 10 -5.08 1.04 5.63
CA ASP A 10 -4.67 -0.04 6.52
C ASP A 10 -3.47 -0.79 5.92
N ILE A 11 -2.30 -0.60 6.54
CA ILE A 11 -1.05 -1.25 6.12
C ILE A 11 -1.14 -2.77 6.29
N ASN A 12 -1.86 -3.26 7.31
CA ASN A 12 -1.96 -4.71 7.53
C ASN A 12 -2.80 -5.37 6.44
N ASP A 13 -3.87 -4.72 5.98
CA ASP A 13 -4.65 -5.18 4.83
C ASP A 13 -3.81 -5.12 3.55
N TRP A 14 -3.07 -4.03 3.32
CA TRP A 14 -2.18 -3.92 2.16
C TRP A 14 -1.12 -5.03 2.14
N LYS A 15 -0.47 -5.28 3.29
CA LYS A 15 0.55 -6.32 3.42
C LYS A 15 -0.01 -7.72 3.21
N SER A 16 -1.19 -8.00 3.76
CA SER A 16 -1.87 -9.30 3.62
C SER A 16 -2.30 -9.59 2.18
N ASN A 17 -2.60 -8.55 1.40
CA ASN A 17 -3.01 -8.67 0.01
C ASN A 17 -1.86 -8.46 -1.01
N THR A 18 -0.63 -8.25 -0.55
CA THR A 18 0.53 -8.08 -1.44
C THR A 18 1.09 -9.43 -1.86
N ARG A 19 1.06 -9.72 -3.17
CA ARG A 19 1.73 -10.90 -3.74
C ARG A 19 3.19 -10.59 -4.04
N LEU A 20 4.09 -11.30 -3.39
CA LEU A 20 5.53 -11.21 -3.65
C LEU A 20 5.91 -12.17 -4.78
N LYS A 21 6.63 -11.67 -5.79
CA LYS A 21 7.29 -12.50 -6.82
C LYS A 21 8.79 -12.54 -6.54
N HIS A 22 9.39 -13.73 -6.59
CA HIS A 22 10.83 -13.97 -6.37
C HIS A 22 11.37 -13.55 -4.99
N CYS A 23 10.50 -13.21 -4.04
CA CYS A 23 10.85 -12.79 -2.69
C CYS A 23 9.90 -13.45 -1.68
N THR A 24 10.37 -13.69 -0.46
CA THR A 24 9.55 -14.15 0.66
C THR A 24 9.24 -12.98 1.61
N PRO A 25 8.16 -13.07 2.42
CA PRO A 25 7.87 -12.08 3.46
C PRO A 25 9.02 -11.88 4.45
N ASP A 26 9.86 -12.90 4.61
CA ASP A 26 11.02 -12.86 5.48
C ASP A 26 12.26 -12.17 4.89
N SER A 27 12.25 -11.89 3.60
CA SER A 27 13.34 -11.18 2.93
C SER A 27 13.54 -9.79 3.55
N ASN A 28 14.80 -9.44 3.80
CA ASN A 28 15.17 -8.13 4.35
C ASN A 28 14.62 -6.98 3.49
N ILE A 29 14.60 -7.14 2.17
CA ILE A 29 14.03 -6.15 1.24
C ILE A 29 12.54 -5.90 1.53
N VAL A 30 11.76 -6.96 1.75
CA VAL A 30 10.33 -6.84 2.04
C VAL A 30 10.11 -6.20 3.40
N LYS A 31 10.90 -6.59 4.41
CA LYS A 31 10.86 -5.99 5.75
C LYS A 31 11.21 -4.50 5.72
N TRP A 32 12.24 -4.10 4.98
CA TRP A 32 12.63 -2.70 4.82
C TRP A 32 11.59 -1.88 4.08
N PHE A 33 10.99 -2.44 3.02
CA PHE A 33 9.90 -1.79 2.31
C PHE A 33 8.74 -1.46 3.25
N TRP A 34 8.23 -2.46 3.99
CA TRP A 34 7.11 -2.21 4.92
C TRP A 34 7.45 -1.28 6.07
N ARG A 35 8.68 -1.33 6.60
CA ARG A 35 9.16 -0.33 7.58
C ARG A 35 9.14 1.09 7.03
N ALA A 36 9.54 1.28 5.77
CA ALA A 36 9.45 2.59 5.13
C ALA A 36 8.00 3.04 4.96
N VAL A 37 7.11 2.14 4.51
CA VAL A 37 5.67 2.44 4.34
C VAL A 37 4.99 2.77 5.68
N GLU A 38 5.34 2.07 6.76
CA GLU A 38 4.88 2.38 8.12
C GLU A 38 5.33 3.78 8.57
N SER A 39 6.54 4.20 8.19
CA SER A 39 7.05 5.55 8.50
C SER A 39 6.38 6.68 7.70
N TYR A 40 5.64 6.36 6.62
CA TYR A 40 5.02 7.37 5.77
C TYR A 40 3.75 7.93 6.40
N ASP A 41 3.53 9.23 6.19
CA ASP A 41 2.24 9.89 6.42
C ASP A 41 1.18 9.41 5.40
N GLU A 42 -0.10 9.68 5.69
CA GLU A 42 -1.21 9.21 4.85
C GLU A 42 -1.13 9.71 3.40
N GLU A 43 -0.62 10.92 3.19
CA GLU A 43 -0.49 11.49 1.86
C GLU A 43 0.59 10.77 1.06
N ARG A 44 1.75 10.50 1.66
CA ARG A 44 2.81 9.67 1.05
C ARG A 44 2.34 8.25 0.78
N ARG A 45 1.56 7.64 1.66
CA ARG A 45 0.97 6.31 1.44
C ARG A 45 0.01 6.32 0.25
N ALA A 46 -0.84 7.34 0.12
CA ALA A 46 -1.75 7.49 -1.01
C ALA A 46 -1.01 7.75 -2.34
N ARG A 47 0.07 8.53 -2.31
CA ARG A 47 0.94 8.73 -3.49
C ARG A 47 1.66 7.45 -3.88
N LEU A 48 2.16 6.69 -2.90
CA LEU A 48 2.76 5.38 -3.16
C LEU A 48 1.72 4.45 -3.78
N LEU A 49 0.52 4.38 -3.21
CA LEU A 49 -0.57 3.59 -3.76
C LEU A 49 -0.88 3.97 -5.21
N GLN A 50 -0.96 5.28 -5.49
CA GLN A 50 -1.12 5.80 -6.84
C GLN A 50 0.02 5.39 -7.77
N PHE A 51 1.25 5.38 -7.28
CA PHE A 51 2.41 4.97 -8.05
C PHE A 51 2.37 3.48 -8.40
N VAL A 52 1.99 2.60 -7.46
CA VAL A 52 1.98 1.15 -7.71
C VAL A 52 0.77 0.69 -8.52
N THR A 53 -0.37 1.38 -8.37
CA THR A 53 -1.67 0.93 -8.89
C THR A 53 -2.25 1.81 -10.00
N GLY A 54 -1.62 2.96 -10.28
CA GLY A 54 -2.15 3.98 -11.19
C GLY A 54 -3.32 4.80 -10.61
N SER A 55 -3.81 4.47 -9.41
CA SER A 55 -4.96 5.13 -8.77
C SER A 55 -4.63 5.53 -7.32
N SER A 56 -4.95 6.76 -6.95
CA SER A 56 -4.82 7.23 -5.54
C SER A 56 -5.92 6.68 -4.63
N ARG A 57 -6.85 5.88 -5.15
CA ARG A 57 -7.97 5.31 -4.42
C ARG A 57 -7.78 3.83 -4.17
N VAL A 58 -7.93 3.42 -2.91
CA VAL A 58 -8.18 2.02 -2.56
C VAL A 58 -9.58 1.66 -3.10
N PRO A 59 -9.74 0.55 -3.85
CA PRO A 59 -11.06 0.09 -4.28
C PRO A 59 -11.99 -0.12 -3.06
N LEU A 60 -13.30 0.06 -3.24
CA LEU A 60 -14.29 -0.19 -2.17
C LEU A 60 -14.24 -1.63 -1.61
N GLN A 61 -13.66 -2.58 -2.36
CA GLN A 61 -13.41 -3.96 -1.96
C GLN A 61 -12.05 -4.19 -1.26
N GLY A 62 -11.32 -3.13 -0.91
CA GLY A 62 -10.00 -3.21 -0.28
C GLY A 62 -8.89 -3.60 -1.24
N PHE A 63 -7.71 -3.89 -0.71
CA PHE A 63 -6.53 -4.25 -1.51
C PHE A 63 -6.67 -5.59 -2.24
N LYS A 64 -7.66 -6.42 -1.90
CA LYS A 64 -7.99 -7.65 -2.64
C LYS A 64 -8.36 -7.45 -4.09
N ALA A 65 -8.89 -6.28 -4.44
CA ALA A 65 -9.34 -5.95 -5.80
C ALA A 65 -8.25 -5.29 -6.65
N LEU A 66 -7.04 -5.10 -6.11
CA LEU A 66 -5.88 -4.63 -6.88
C LEU A 66 -5.27 -5.81 -7.62
N GLN A 67 -5.62 -5.91 -8.90
CA GLN A 67 -5.12 -6.92 -9.83
C GLN A 67 -3.82 -6.47 -10.51
#